data_AF-A0A0S8EDY1-F1
#
_entry.id   AF-A0A0S8EDY1-F1
#
_cell.length_a   1.000
_cell.length_b   1.000
_cell.length_c   1.000
_cell.angle_alpha   90.00
_cell.angle_beta   90.00
_cell.angle_gamma   90.00
#
_symmetry.space_group_name_H-M   'P 1'
#
loop_
_entity.id
_entity.type
_entity.pdbx_description
1 polymer ?
#
loop_
_entity_poly.entity_id
_entity_poly.type
_entity_poly.pdbx_seq_one_letter_code
_entity_poly.pdbx_strand_id
1 'polypeptide(L)'
;MSKLMVFIFVIFLAILALFAIHNQQSTTVAIPFGTAYETPTIALILLSIAIGALTMLFVFIVRDTKRYVSNLQYQKKQKRGAKIQELYAKGLNHLFAHRNIPEAKELFLAVLGEDPEHLNALLQLGDIALSEDDFQTARENYERARDLNPRNIEVLFSVERLMEKMGRWPNALKYIEEILEIDDKNLSALYKKRDILERLEKWDDLVFIQKTILKNEHTEKDKNRERLNLVGYKYEYGRHSLESGTLEKAKKAFRTVLRLEKDFIPATLGLAEVLLREGENEEAINLLEKNHEQTASMIVLLRLEDLLISVGEPLRLIRIYKNNILKNPQDPVIKFFLGRLYYRLEMIDDAFEIMTSIDTGSAVYPEMHQLLGNLYIKRNQIDKAVHEYKKALESNACAFSLSYRCSHCQHTSPEWSGRCAACQKWSTYQLNLSA
;
A
#
# COMPACT_ATOMS: atom_id res chain seq x y z
N MET A 1 -42.37 33.12 -42.02
CA MET A 1 -42.44 32.80 -43.46
C MET A 1 -42.82 34.07 -44.20
N SER A 2 -41.96 34.49 -45.11
CA SER A 2 -41.78 35.89 -45.51
C SER A 2 -42.75 36.33 -46.61
N LYS A 3 -42.99 37.66 -46.71
CA LYS A 3 -43.77 38.33 -47.78
C LYS A 3 -43.42 37.84 -49.20
N LEU A 4 -42.20 37.34 -49.39
CA LEU A 4 -41.71 36.72 -50.62
C LEU A 4 -42.51 35.47 -51.04
N MET A 5 -42.82 34.57 -50.11
CA MET A 5 -43.60 33.36 -50.41
C MET A 5 -45.03 33.69 -50.84
N VAL A 6 -45.64 34.71 -50.20
CA VAL A 6 -46.97 35.19 -50.56
C VAL A 6 -46.94 35.79 -51.97
N PHE A 7 -45.93 36.61 -52.29
CA PHE A 7 -45.78 37.19 -53.62
C PHE A 7 -45.58 36.12 -54.73
N ILE A 8 -44.74 35.12 -54.49
CA ILE A 8 -44.53 33.99 -55.41
C ILE A 8 -45.83 33.18 -55.61
N PHE A 9 -46.59 32.94 -54.53
CA PHE A 9 -47.87 32.23 -54.61
C PHE A 9 -48.93 33.01 -55.40
N VAL A 10 -49.00 34.33 -55.22
CA VAL A 10 -49.91 35.20 -55.99
C VAL A 10 -49.57 35.19 -57.49
N ILE A 11 -48.27 35.26 -57.85
CA ILE A 11 -47.83 35.14 -59.24
C ILE A 11 -48.19 33.77 -59.81
N PHE A 12 -47.96 32.70 -59.07
CA PHE A 12 -48.30 31.34 -59.49
C PHE A 12 -49.81 31.18 -59.76
N LEU A 13 -50.67 31.73 -58.90
CA LEU A 13 -52.13 31.74 -59.11
C LEU A 13 -52.53 32.57 -60.34
N ALA A 14 -51.88 33.72 -60.58
CA ALA A 14 -52.15 34.54 -61.77
C ALA A 14 -51.77 33.82 -63.07
N ILE A 15 -50.63 33.11 -63.09
CA ILE A 15 -50.21 32.30 -64.24
C ILE A 15 -51.18 31.13 -64.48
N LEU A 16 -51.63 30.45 -63.41
CA LEU A 16 -52.64 29.39 -63.49
C LEU A 16 -53.97 29.91 -64.04
N ALA A 17 -54.43 31.09 -63.61
CA ALA A 17 -55.66 31.70 -64.10
C ALA A 17 -55.56 32.07 -65.58
N LEU A 18 -54.43 32.65 -66.02
CA LEU A 18 -54.17 32.94 -67.44
C LEU A 18 -54.18 31.67 -68.29
N PHE A 19 -53.52 30.61 -67.80
CA PHE A 19 -53.49 29.32 -68.48
C PHE A 19 -54.90 28.69 -68.56
N ALA A 20 -55.70 28.84 -67.51
CA ALA A 20 -57.06 28.33 -67.44
C ALA A 20 -58.01 29.00 -68.44
N ILE A 21 -57.85 30.31 -68.66
CA ILE A 21 -58.66 31.08 -69.61
C ILE A 21 -58.31 30.72 -71.06
N HIS A 22 -57.02 30.51 -71.35
CA HIS A 22 -56.53 30.35 -72.72
C HIS A 22 -56.59 28.90 -73.25
N ASN A 23 -56.74 27.90 -72.38
CA ASN A 23 -56.62 26.49 -72.75
C ASN A 23 -57.87 25.66 -72.39
N GLN A 24 -58.95 25.86 -73.15
CA GLN A 24 -60.28 25.24 -72.91
C GLN A 24 -60.44 23.83 -73.51
N GLN A 25 -59.36 23.20 -73.97
CA GLN A 25 -59.45 21.88 -74.63
C GLN A 25 -59.77 20.77 -73.62
N SER A 26 -60.74 19.91 -73.95
CA SER A 26 -61.08 18.70 -73.20
C SER A 26 -60.20 17.52 -73.64
N THR A 27 -59.78 16.71 -72.67
CA THR A 27 -59.03 15.46 -72.89
C THR A 27 -59.84 14.29 -72.37
N THR A 28 -59.94 13.23 -73.17
CA THR A 28 -60.58 11.98 -72.78
C THR A 28 -59.64 11.17 -71.88
N VAL A 29 -60.05 10.96 -70.64
CA VAL A 29 -59.32 10.13 -69.68
C VAL A 29 -60.02 8.77 -69.59
N ALA A 30 -59.34 7.73 -70.02
CA ALA A 30 -59.82 6.36 -69.94
C ALA A 30 -59.29 5.71 -68.65
N ILE A 31 -60.20 5.35 -67.74
CA ILE A 31 -59.86 4.64 -66.50
C ILE A 31 -59.98 3.13 -66.77
N PRO A 32 -59.00 2.30 -66.37
CA PRO A 32 -59.11 0.86 -66.53
C PRO A 32 -60.35 0.33 -65.79
N PHE A 33 -61.20 -0.41 -66.50
CA PHE A 33 -62.49 -0.99 -66.06
C PHE A 33 -63.70 -0.03 -65.95
N GLY A 34 -63.71 1.13 -66.62
CA GLY A 34 -64.88 2.02 -66.63
C GLY A 34 -64.88 3.07 -67.75
N THR A 35 -66.03 3.74 -67.92
CA THR A 35 -66.36 4.72 -68.96
C THR A 35 -65.32 5.83 -69.12
N ALA A 36 -65.08 6.27 -70.36
CA ALA A 36 -64.24 7.42 -70.65
C ALA A 36 -64.94 8.72 -70.27
N TYR A 37 -64.23 9.61 -69.58
CA TYR A 37 -64.73 10.94 -69.21
C TYR A 37 -63.97 12.01 -69.97
N GLU A 38 -64.69 12.99 -70.53
CA GLU A 38 -64.08 14.21 -71.03
C GLU A 38 -63.80 15.15 -69.85
N THR A 39 -62.52 15.42 -69.62
CA THR A 39 -62.09 16.32 -68.54
C THR A 39 -61.26 17.46 -69.12
N PRO A 40 -61.45 18.71 -68.67
CA PRO A 40 -60.59 19.81 -69.09
C PRO A 40 -59.13 19.54 -68.72
N THR A 41 -58.20 19.82 -69.63
CA THR A 41 -56.75 19.65 -69.38
C THR A 41 -56.25 20.35 -68.12
N ILE A 42 -56.83 21.52 -67.80
CA ILE A 42 -56.55 22.28 -66.57
C ILE A 42 -56.85 21.47 -65.30
N ALA A 43 -57.91 20.63 -65.31
CA ALA A 43 -58.25 19.80 -64.17
C ALA A 43 -57.15 18.75 -63.88
N LEU A 44 -56.53 18.20 -64.92
CA LEU A 44 -55.42 17.25 -64.79
C LEU A 44 -54.13 17.91 -64.28
N ILE A 45 -53.85 19.14 -64.72
CA ILE A 45 -52.70 19.92 -64.24
C ILE A 45 -52.89 20.30 -62.77
N LEU A 46 -54.08 20.74 -62.37
CA LEU A 46 -54.40 21.01 -60.96
C LEU A 46 -54.30 19.75 -60.11
N LEU A 47 -54.74 18.60 -60.63
CA LEU A 47 -54.63 17.31 -59.94
C LEU A 47 -53.16 16.91 -59.73
N SER A 48 -52.28 17.06 -60.72
CA SER A 48 -50.86 16.70 -60.59
C SER A 48 -50.12 17.62 -59.61
N ILE A 49 -50.41 18.92 -59.62
CA ILE A 49 -49.90 19.89 -58.64
C ILE A 49 -50.41 19.54 -57.24
N ALA A 50 -51.69 19.19 -57.10
CA ALA A 50 -52.28 18.79 -55.82
C ALA A 50 -51.61 17.51 -55.28
N ILE A 51 -51.35 16.51 -56.13
CA ILE A 51 -50.61 15.29 -55.76
C ILE A 51 -49.17 15.62 -55.33
N GLY A 52 -48.47 16.48 -56.08
CA GLY A 52 -47.12 16.93 -55.72
C GLY A 52 -47.08 17.69 -54.38
N ALA A 53 -48.05 18.58 -54.15
CA ALA A 53 -48.18 19.30 -52.89
C ALA A 53 -48.51 18.36 -51.72
N LEU A 54 -49.40 17.39 -51.92
CA LEU A 54 -49.76 16.36 -50.92
C LEU A 54 -48.56 15.48 -50.56
N THR A 55 -47.78 15.03 -51.56
CA THR A 55 -46.58 14.22 -51.30
C THR A 55 -45.50 15.01 -50.57
N MET A 56 -45.27 16.28 -50.94
CA MET A 56 -44.34 17.15 -50.21
C MET A 56 -44.79 17.38 -48.77
N LEU A 57 -46.07 17.67 -48.56
CA LEU A 57 -46.67 17.85 -47.24
C LEU A 57 -46.54 16.58 -46.39
N PHE A 58 -46.76 15.40 -46.98
CA PHE A 58 -46.54 14.11 -46.32
C PHE A 58 -45.08 13.92 -45.89
N VAL A 59 -44.10 14.20 -46.77
CA VAL A 59 -42.67 14.10 -46.44
C VAL A 59 -42.30 15.07 -45.31
N PHE A 60 -42.82 16.30 -45.32
CA PHE A 60 -42.61 17.26 -44.24
C PHE A 60 -43.19 16.77 -42.91
N ILE A 61 -44.42 16.25 -42.92
CA ILE A 61 -45.05 15.66 -41.72
C ILE A 61 -44.19 14.51 -41.18
N VAL A 62 -43.75 13.57 -42.03
CA VAL A 62 -42.91 12.44 -41.60
C VAL A 62 -41.60 12.93 -40.99
N ARG A 63 -40.93 13.90 -41.64
CA ARG A 63 -39.65 14.45 -41.16
C ARG A 63 -39.79 15.18 -39.83
N ASP A 64 -40.80 16.04 -39.71
CA ASP A 64 -41.02 16.84 -38.51
C ASP A 64 -41.52 15.96 -37.35
N THR A 65 -42.34 14.93 -37.64
CA THR A 65 -42.72 13.91 -36.65
C THR A 65 -41.50 13.14 -36.15
N LYS A 66 -40.61 12.69 -37.05
CA LYS A 66 -39.37 12.00 -36.67
C LYS A 66 -38.48 12.89 -35.80
N ARG A 67 -38.32 14.18 -36.17
CA ARG A 67 -37.54 15.17 -35.41
C ARG A 67 -38.15 15.45 -34.03
N TYR A 68 -39.48 15.50 -33.94
CA TYR A 68 -40.20 15.68 -32.69
C TYR A 68 -40.00 14.47 -31.76
N VAL A 69 -40.16 13.25 -32.28
CA VAL A 69 -39.94 12.02 -31.51
C VAL A 69 -38.48 11.90 -31.05
N SER A 70 -37.51 12.20 -31.92
CA SER A 70 -36.09 12.17 -31.53
C SER A 70 -35.78 13.20 -30.46
N ASN A 71 -36.35 14.41 -30.55
CA ASN A 71 -36.18 15.43 -29.52
C ASN A 71 -36.81 15.02 -28.18
N LEU A 72 -37.98 14.38 -28.19
CA LEU A 72 -38.60 13.86 -26.97
C LEU A 72 -37.78 12.73 -26.34
N GLN A 73 -37.26 11.80 -27.15
CA GLN A 73 -36.38 10.73 -26.66
C GLN A 73 -35.09 11.32 -26.07
N TYR A 74 -34.51 12.32 -26.73
CA TYR A 74 -33.34 13.03 -26.24
C TYR A 74 -33.61 13.73 -24.90
N GLN A 75 -34.73 14.46 -24.78
CA GLN A 75 -35.13 15.12 -23.53
C GLN A 75 -35.40 14.10 -22.41
N LYS A 76 -36.07 12.97 -22.71
CA LYS A 76 -36.27 11.89 -21.73
C LYS A 76 -34.94 11.29 -21.27
N LYS A 77 -34.01 11.04 -22.20
CA LYS A 77 -32.68 10.52 -21.88
C LYS A 77 -31.88 11.50 -21.02
N GLN A 78 -31.90 12.80 -21.34
CA GLN A 78 -31.27 13.83 -20.50
C GLN A 78 -31.89 13.89 -19.10
N LYS A 79 -33.23 13.90 -18.99
CA LYS A 79 -33.90 13.92 -17.68
C LYS A 79 -33.56 12.68 -16.85
N ARG A 80 -33.53 11.50 -17.47
CA ARG A 80 -33.12 10.25 -16.81
C ARG A 80 -31.67 10.31 -16.35
N GLY A 81 -30.74 10.78 -17.20
CA GLY A 81 -29.34 10.95 -16.85
C GLY A 81 -29.13 11.95 -15.70
N ALA A 82 -29.81 13.10 -15.73
CA ALA A 82 -29.77 14.08 -14.65
C ALA A 82 -30.33 13.51 -13.34
N LYS A 83 -31.43 12.75 -13.40
CA LYS A 83 -32.01 12.06 -12.24
C LYS A 83 -31.04 11.04 -11.64
N ILE A 84 -30.39 10.21 -12.47
CA ILE A 84 -29.37 9.24 -12.03
C ILE A 84 -28.23 9.96 -11.33
N GLN A 85 -27.69 11.02 -11.94
CA GLN A 85 -26.59 11.79 -11.37
C GLN A 85 -26.97 12.46 -10.04
N GLU A 86 -28.19 12.99 -9.93
CA GLU A 86 -28.71 13.57 -8.70
C GLU A 86 -28.86 12.53 -7.59
N LEU A 87 -29.46 11.37 -7.89
CA LEU A 87 -29.61 10.26 -6.94
C LEU A 87 -28.24 9.74 -6.48
N TYR A 88 -27.31 9.55 -7.40
CA TYR A 88 -25.96 9.11 -7.11
C TYR A 88 -25.20 10.11 -6.23
N ALA A 89 -25.30 11.41 -6.51
CA ALA A 89 -24.69 12.46 -5.69
C ALA A 89 -25.29 12.51 -4.28
N LYS A 90 -26.61 12.35 -4.14
CA LYS A 90 -27.26 12.23 -2.82
C LYS A 90 -26.76 11.00 -2.06
N GLY A 91 -26.66 9.84 -2.73
CA GLY A 91 -26.13 8.61 -2.15
C GLY A 91 -24.71 8.80 -1.61
N LEU A 92 -23.82 9.41 -2.39
CA LEU A 92 -22.46 9.74 -1.96
C LEU A 92 -22.44 10.70 -0.76
N ASN A 93 -23.29 11.73 -0.75
CA ASN A 93 -23.37 12.66 0.38
C ASN A 93 -23.77 11.96 1.69
N HIS A 94 -24.73 11.03 1.63
CA HIS A 94 -25.12 10.23 2.80
C HIS A 94 -23.98 9.32 3.28
N LEU A 95 -23.24 8.72 2.34
CA LEU A 95 -22.09 7.87 2.63
C LEU A 95 -20.93 8.66 3.28
N PHE A 96 -20.52 9.78 2.69
CA PHE A 96 -19.41 10.60 3.21
C PHE A 96 -19.71 11.33 4.50
N ALA A 97 -20.97 11.69 4.74
CA ALA A 97 -21.36 12.31 6.00
C ALA A 97 -21.30 11.31 7.17
N HIS A 98 -21.07 10.01 6.92
CA HIS A 98 -21.24 8.89 7.88
C HIS A 98 -22.58 8.94 8.62
N ARG A 99 -23.56 9.62 8.02
CA ARG A 99 -24.80 9.97 8.71
C ARG A 99 -25.77 8.82 8.67
N ASN A 100 -25.80 8.04 7.58
CA ASN A 100 -26.83 7.03 7.33
C ASN A 100 -26.44 6.10 6.15
N ILE A 101 -25.85 4.94 6.45
CA ILE A 101 -25.51 3.88 5.47
C ILE A 101 -26.75 3.24 4.82
N PRO A 102 -27.86 2.96 5.54
CA PRO A 102 -29.06 2.36 4.95
C PRO A 102 -29.66 3.24 3.83
N GLU A 103 -29.78 4.55 4.06
CA GLU A 103 -30.31 5.48 3.08
C GLU A 103 -29.39 5.64 1.87
N ALA A 104 -28.07 5.57 2.05
CA ALA A 104 -27.13 5.54 0.92
C ALA A 104 -27.35 4.29 0.07
N LYS A 105 -27.54 3.12 0.71
CA LYS A 105 -27.85 1.85 0.03
C LYS A 105 -29.14 1.94 -0.77
N GLU A 106 -30.22 2.50 -0.19
CA GLU A 106 -31.48 2.72 -0.90
C GLU A 106 -31.32 3.65 -2.11
N LEU A 107 -30.55 4.73 -1.97
CA LEU A 107 -30.29 5.67 -3.07
C LEU A 107 -29.49 5.02 -4.20
N PHE A 108 -28.48 4.19 -3.89
CA PHE A 108 -27.74 3.45 -4.92
C PHE A 108 -28.58 2.34 -5.57
N LEU A 109 -29.46 1.67 -4.81
CA LEU A 109 -30.44 0.74 -5.38
C LEU A 109 -31.43 1.47 -6.31
N ALA A 110 -31.86 2.68 -5.96
CA ALA A 110 -32.69 3.51 -6.82
C ALA A 110 -31.96 3.94 -8.10
N VAL A 111 -30.64 4.21 -8.02
CA VAL A 111 -29.80 4.42 -9.21
C VAL A 111 -29.80 3.17 -10.08
N LEU A 112 -29.61 1.97 -9.51
CA LEU A 112 -29.65 0.73 -10.28
C LEU A 112 -31.04 0.38 -10.84
N GLY A 113 -32.11 0.85 -10.20
CA GLY A 113 -33.47 0.78 -10.76
C GLY A 113 -33.65 1.65 -12.01
N GLU A 114 -32.95 2.80 -12.06
CA GLU A 114 -32.93 3.68 -13.23
C GLU A 114 -31.86 3.28 -14.26
N ASP A 115 -30.77 2.64 -13.87
CA ASP A 115 -29.70 2.15 -14.74
C ASP A 115 -29.03 0.89 -14.13
N PRO A 116 -29.46 -0.32 -14.53
CA PRO A 116 -28.95 -1.57 -13.96
C PRO A 116 -27.46 -1.82 -14.18
N GLU A 117 -26.84 -1.10 -15.12
CA GLU A 117 -25.44 -1.23 -15.52
C GLU A 117 -24.59 -0.05 -15.02
N HIS A 118 -25.10 0.73 -14.06
CA HIS A 118 -24.37 1.87 -13.52
C HIS A 118 -23.17 1.43 -12.68
N LEU A 119 -21.99 1.36 -13.31
CA LEU A 119 -20.74 0.84 -12.75
C LEU A 119 -20.44 1.36 -11.34
N ASN A 120 -20.44 2.68 -11.16
CA ASN A 120 -20.05 3.28 -9.88
C ASN A 120 -21.06 2.95 -8.77
N ALA A 121 -22.34 2.75 -9.10
CA ALA A 121 -23.35 2.40 -8.09
C ALA A 121 -23.17 0.95 -7.62
N LEU A 122 -22.81 0.04 -8.53
CA LEU A 122 -22.43 -1.33 -8.18
C LEU A 122 -21.19 -1.34 -7.28
N LEU A 123 -20.17 -0.53 -7.59
CA LEU A 123 -18.97 -0.42 -6.75
C LEU A 123 -19.30 0.14 -5.36
N GLN A 124 -20.09 1.20 -5.25
CA GLN A 124 -20.50 1.75 -3.95
C GLN A 124 -21.33 0.76 -3.12
N LEU A 125 -22.25 0.00 -3.74
CA LEU A 125 -23.01 -1.04 -3.05
C LEU A 125 -22.12 -2.21 -2.60
N GLY A 126 -21.15 -2.59 -3.43
CA GLY A 126 -20.14 -3.58 -3.07
C GLY A 126 -19.28 -3.12 -1.90
N ASP A 127 -18.83 -1.86 -1.90
CA ASP A 127 -18.04 -1.25 -0.82
C ASP A 127 -18.84 -1.15 0.49
N ILE A 128 -20.13 -0.81 0.43
CA ILE A 128 -21.04 -0.84 1.58
C ILE A 128 -21.15 -2.27 2.12
N ALA A 129 -21.46 -3.25 1.27
CA ALA A 129 -21.58 -4.65 1.69
C ALA A 129 -20.27 -5.18 2.30
N LEU A 130 -19.11 -4.81 1.73
CA LEU A 130 -17.80 -5.15 2.26
C LEU A 130 -17.55 -4.54 3.65
N SER A 131 -18.05 -3.34 3.90
CA SER A 131 -17.98 -2.68 5.22
C SER A 131 -18.91 -3.31 6.26
N GLU A 132 -20.00 -3.96 5.80
CA GLU A 132 -20.95 -4.74 6.60
C GLU A 132 -20.48 -6.21 6.80
N ASP A 133 -19.27 -6.56 6.34
CA ASP A 133 -18.72 -7.93 6.28
C ASP A 133 -19.60 -8.93 5.50
N ASP A 134 -20.53 -8.44 4.66
CA ASP A 134 -21.33 -9.25 3.73
C ASP A 134 -20.53 -9.50 2.44
N PHE A 135 -19.60 -10.46 2.54
CA PHE A 135 -18.72 -10.83 1.43
C PHE A 135 -19.47 -11.39 0.21
N GLN A 136 -20.65 -11.98 0.40
CA GLN A 136 -21.42 -12.58 -0.68
C GLN A 136 -22.04 -11.48 -1.55
N THR A 137 -22.75 -10.55 -0.94
CA THR A 137 -23.35 -9.41 -1.66
C THR A 137 -22.26 -8.51 -2.27
N ALA A 138 -21.15 -8.29 -1.56
CA ALA A 138 -20.02 -7.54 -2.10
C ALA A 138 -19.47 -8.18 -3.38
N ARG A 139 -19.26 -9.50 -3.34
CA ARG A 139 -18.80 -10.28 -4.49
C ARG A 139 -19.74 -10.18 -5.70
N GLU A 140 -21.04 -10.34 -5.49
CA GLU A 140 -22.04 -10.28 -6.57
C GLU A 140 -22.04 -8.91 -7.26
N ASN A 141 -21.97 -7.82 -6.48
CA ASN A 141 -21.92 -6.46 -7.03
C ASN A 141 -20.61 -6.20 -7.79
N TYR A 142 -19.47 -6.64 -7.25
CA TYR A 142 -18.18 -6.48 -7.93
C TYR A 142 -18.05 -7.37 -9.17
N GLU A 143 -18.58 -8.59 -9.17
CA GLU A 143 -18.60 -9.47 -10.35
C GLU A 143 -19.45 -8.83 -11.46
N ARG A 144 -20.64 -8.30 -11.15
CA ARG A 144 -21.44 -7.52 -12.11
C ARG A 144 -20.68 -6.31 -12.63
N ALA A 145 -20.01 -5.54 -11.77
CA ALA A 145 -19.21 -4.40 -12.18
C ALA A 145 -18.07 -4.80 -13.12
N ARG A 146 -17.45 -5.97 -12.87
CA ARG A 146 -16.38 -6.52 -13.69
C ARG A 146 -16.88 -7.03 -15.04
N ASP A 147 -18.05 -7.65 -15.09
CA ASP A 147 -18.64 -8.13 -16.34
C ASP A 147 -18.94 -6.95 -17.30
N LEU A 148 -19.30 -5.78 -16.75
CA LEU A 148 -19.47 -4.55 -17.52
C LEU A 148 -18.15 -3.98 -18.05
N ASN A 149 -17.10 -4.00 -17.24
CA ASN A 149 -15.78 -3.50 -17.64
C ASN A 149 -14.63 -4.30 -17.02
N PRO A 150 -14.18 -5.40 -17.68
CA PRO A 150 -13.18 -6.31 -17.12
C PRO A 150 -11.79 -5.70 -16.92
N ARG A 151 -11.46 -4.63 -17.66
CA ARG A 151 -10.15 -3.95 -17.60
C ARG A 151 -10.20 -2.64 -16.82
N ASN A 152 -11.25 -2.41 -16.04
CA ASN A 152 -11.33 -1.22 -15.19
C ASN A 152 -10.50 -1.42 -13.92
N ILE A 153 -9.50 -0.56 -13.71
CA ILE A 153 -8.58 -0.62 -12.56
C ILE A 153 -9.31 -0.46 -11.21
N GLU A 154 -10.33 0.40 -11.14
CA GLU A 154 -11.11 0.63 -9.91
C GLU A 154 -11.90 -0.62 -9.51
N VAL A 155 -12.47 -1.32 -10.49
CA VAL A 155 -13.16 -2.59 -10.27
C VAL A 155 -12.18 -3.67 -9.79
N LEU A 156 -11.02 -3.78 -10.43
CA LEU A 156 -9.99 -4.73 -10.02
C LEU A 156 -9.50 -4.48 -8.59
N PHE A 157 -9.28 -3.21 -8.20
CA PHE A 157 -8.98 -2.86 -6.80
C PHE A 157 -10.11 -3.23 -5.84
N SER A 158 -11.36 -3.12 -6.27
CA SER A 158 -12.51 -3.45 -5.42
C SER A 158 -12.60 -4.96 -5.17
N VAL A 159 -12.38 -5.78 -6.20
CA VAL A 159 -12.30 -7.25 -6.08
C VAL A 159 -11.08 -7.66 -5.26
N GLU A 160 -9.94 -7.01 -5.45
CA GLU A 160 -8.73 -7.23 -4.68
C GLU A 160 -8.95 -6.97 -3.18
N ARG A 161 -9.56 -5.83 -2.84
CA ARG A 161 -9.91 -5.46 -1.46
C ARG A 161 -10.83 -6.50 -0.80
N LEU A 162 -11.78 -7.05 -1.55
CA LEU A 162 -12.61 -8.17 -1.09
C LEU A 162 -11.75 -9.40 -0.76
N MET A 163 -10.79 -9.76 -1.62
CA MET A 163 -9.88 -10.89 -1.38
C MET A 163 -8.98 -10.66 -0.17
N GLU A 164 -8.46 -9.44 0.03
CA GLU A 164 -7.70 -9.06 1.24
C GLU A 164 -8.54 -9.23 2.50
N LYS A 165 -9.80 -8.74 2.48
CA LYS A 165 -10.74 -8.86 3.61
C LYS A 165 -11.08 -10.31 3.95
N MET A 166 -11.14 -11.18 2.95
CA MET A 166 -11.31 -12.62 3.13
C MET A 166 -10.03 -13.36 3.54
N GLY A 167 -8.89 -12.65 3.68
CA GLY A 167 -7.58 -13.24 3.99
C GLY A 167 -6.99 -14.08 2.84
N ARG A 168 -7.52 -13.97 1.62
CA ARG A 168 -7.09 -14.71 0.44
C ARG A 168 -5.97 -13.97 -0.30
N TRP A 169 -4.83 -13.81 0.36
CA TRP A 169 -3.67 -13.06 -0.13
C TRP A 169 -3.18 -13.49 -1.53
N PRO A 170 -3.09 -14.79 -1.88
CA PRO A 170 -2.68 -15.18 -3.23
C PRO A 170 -3.65 -14.74 -4.33
N ASN A 171 -4.95 -14.72 -4.03
CA ASN A 171 -5.96 -14.24 -4.98
C ASN A 171 -5.91 -12.72 -5.12
N ALA A 172 -5.71 -12.00 -4.01
CA ALA A 172 -5.50 -10.55 -4.04
C ALA A 172 -4.30 -10.19 -4.92
N LEU A 173 -3.19 -10.92 -4.78
CA LEU A 173 -1.99 -10.73 -5.59
C LEU A 173 -2.24 -10.89 -7.08
N LYS A 174 -3.05 -11.88 -7.48
CA LYS A 174 -3.44 -12.08 -8.88
C LYS A 174 -4.14 -10.84 -9.46
N TYR A 175 -5.10 -10.27 -8.73
CA TYR A 175 -5.81 -9.07 -9.22
C TYR A 175 -4.91 -7.84 -9.27
N ILE A 176 -3.96 -7.69 -8.33
CA ILE A 176 -2.92 -6.65 -8.42
C ILE A 176 -2.05 -6.85 -9.66
N GLU A 177 -1.71 -8.09 -10.01
CA GLU A 177 -0.94 -8.40 -11.22
C GLU A 177 -1.71 -8.01 -12.48
N GLU A 178 -3.02 -8.32 -12.56
CA GLU A 178 -3.88 -7.86 -13.66
C GLU A 178 -3.93 -6.33 -13.78
N ILE A 179 -3.92 -5.59 -12.66
CA ILE A 179 -3.84 -4.12 -12.68
C ILE A 179 -2.49 -3.66 -13.24
N LEU A 180 -1.39 -4.28 -12.82
CA LEU A 180 -0.04 -3.93 -13.28
C LEU A 180 0.22 -4.35 -14.73
N GLU A 181 -0.55 -5.29 -15.30
CA GLU A 181 -0.55 -5.57 -16.74
C GLU A 181 -1.24 -4.46 -17.55
N ILE A 182 -2.18 -3.74 -16.96
CA ILE A 182 -2.88 -2.61 -17.60
C ILE A 182 -2.06 -1.33 -17.44
N ASP A 183 -1.55 -1.07 -16.25
CA ASP A 183 -0.74 0.09 -15.89
C ASP A 183 0.43 -0.33 -15.00
N ASP A 184 1.59 -0.55 -15.62
CA ASP A 184 2.82 -1.01 -14.98
C ASP A 184 3.43 0.01 -14.00
N LYS A 185 2.96 1.26 -14.05
CA LYS A 185 3.41 2.38 -13.21
C LYS A 185 2.41 2.75 -12.13
N ASN A 186 1.32 2.02 -12.00
CA ASN A 186 0.30 2.30 -11.00
C ASN A 186 0.89 2.17 -9.58
N LEU A 187 1.22 3.29 -8.94
CA LEU A 187 1.84 3.30 -7.62
C LEU A 187 0.96 2.66 -6.55
N SER A 188 -0.37 2.86 -6.62
CA SER A 188 -1.32 2.23 -5.69
C SER A 188 -1.26 0.70 -5.79
N ALA A 189 -1.18 0.14 -7.00
CA ALA A 189 -1.06 -1.29 -7.21
C ALA A 189 0.31 -1.82 -6.78
N LEU A 190 1.39 -1.08 -7.06
CA LEU A 190 2.73 -1.44 -6.60
C LEU A 190 2.83 -1.45 -5.06
N TYR A 191 2.22 -0.48 -4.37
CA TYR A 191 2.16 -0.45 -2.91
C TYR A 191 1.35 -1.61 -2.35
N LYS A 192 0.18 -1.90 -2.94
CA LYS A 192 -0.62 -3.08 -2.57
C LYS A 192 0.14 -4.38 -2.78
N LYS A 193 0.83 -4.53 -3.91
CA LYS A 193 1.68 -5.69 -4.20
C LYS A 193 2.75 -5.86 -3.12
N ARG A 194 3.44 -4.79 -2.76
CA ARG A 194 4.46 -4.80 -1.69
C ARG A 194 3.87 -5.26 -0.37
N ASP A 195 2.75 -4.68 0.07
CA ASP A 195 2.13 -4.99 1.36
C ASP A 195 1.66 -6.46 1.42
N ILE A 196 1.13 -7.01 0.32
CA ILE A 196 0.77 -8.42 0.21
C ILE A 196 2.01 -9.33 0.24
N LEU A 197 3.07 -8.97 -0.51
CA LEU A 197 4.31 -9.75 -0.52
C LEU A 197 5.01 -9.74 0.84
N GLU A 198 4.92 -8.64 1.58
CA GLU A 198 5.45 -8.53 2.94
C GLU A 198 4.74 -9.49 3.90
N ARG A 199 3.41 -9.58 3.82
CA ARG A 199 2.61 -10.54 4.61
C ARG A 199 2.88 -11.99 4.25
N LEU A 200 3.22 -12.26 2.99
CA LEU A 200 3.58 -13.58 2.49
C LEU A 200 5.07 -13.90 2.69
N GLU A 201 5.85 -12.98 3.26
CA GLU A 201 7.30 -13.11 3.46
C GLU A 201 8.07 -13.46 2.17
N LYS A 202 7.56 -13.01 1.02
CA LYS A 202 8.18 -13.22 -0.30
C LYS A 202 9.22 -12.14 -0.58
N TRP A 203 10.33 -12.18 0.15
CA TRP A 203 11.34 -11.13 0.16
C TRP A 203 12.06 -10.91 -1.18
N ASP A 204 12.27 -11.95 -1.99
CA ASP A 204 12.86 -11.83 -3.33
C ASP A 204 12.03 -10.90 -4.23
N ASP A 205 10.73 -11.20 -4.37
CA ASP A 205 9.79 -10.45 -5.19
C ASP A 205 9.59 -9.04 -4.61
N LEU A 206 9.52 -8.92 -3.28
CA LEU A 206 9.33 -7.65 -2.60
C LEU A 206 10.48 -6.67 -2.89
N VAL A 207 11.74 -7.12 -2.80
CA VAL A 207 12.90 -6.27 -3.13
C VAL A 207 12.88 -5.81 -4.59
N PHE A 208 12.34 -6.60 -5.51
CA PHE A 208 12.14 -6.19 -6.90
C PHE A 208 11.08 -5.09 -6.99
N ILE A 209 9.90 -5.31 -6.41
CA ILE A 209 8.81 -4.34 -6.42
C ILE A 209 9.22 -3.01 -5.75
N GLN A 210 9.96 -3.06 -4.65
CA GLN A 210 10.45 -1.85 -3.97
C GLN A 210 11.36 -1.00 -4.87
N LYS A 211 12.19 -1.63 -5.71
CA LYS A 211 13.00 -0.91 -6.69
C LYS A 211 12.16 -0.31 -7.80
N THR A 212 11.07 -0.96 -8.20
CA THR A 212 10.12 -0.43 -9.18
C THR A 212 9.37 0.78 -8.62
N ILE A 213 8.92 0.72 -7.37
CA ILE A 213 8.32 1.86 -6.63
C ILE A 213 9.30 3.05 -6.65
N LEU A 214 10.55 2.84 -6.24
CA LEU A 214 11.57 3.89 -6.22
C LEU A 214 11.83 4.57 -7.57
N LYS A 215 11.62 3.86 -8.69
CA LYS A 215 11.76 4.42 -10.04
C LYS A 215 10.56 5.27 -10.45
N ASN A 216 9.36 4.90 -10.00
CA ASN A 216 8.10 5.54 -10.35
C ASN A 216 7.71 6.66 -9.37
N GLU A 217 8.33 6.72 -8.20
CA GLU A 217 8.14 7.82 -7.25
C GLU A 217 8.73 9.15 -7.75
N HIS A 218 7.97 10.23 -7.58
CA HIS A 218 8.33 11.54 -8.12
C HIS A 218 8.86 12.52 -7.06
N THR A 219 8.40 12.42 -5.82
CA THR A 219 8.77 13.34 -4.74
C THR A 219 10.00 12.84 -3.98
N GLU A 220 11.00 13.70 -3.76
CA GLU A 220 12.22 13.32 -3.03
C GLU A 220 11.96 12.84 -1.58
N LYS A 221 10.95 13.40 -0.91
CA LYS A 221 10.51 12.94 0.41
C LYS A 221 10.06 11.48 0.38
N ASP A 222 9.23 11.11 -0.60
CA ASP A 222 8.73 9.74 -0.74
C ASP A 222 9.84 8.80 -1.19
N LYS A 223 10.71 9.22 -2.12
CA LYS A 223 11.91 8.44 -2.48
C LYS A 223 12.81 8.16 -1.29
N ASN A 224 13.01 9.13 -0.39
CA ASN A 224 13.80 8.92 0.81
C ASN A 224 13.14 7.90 1.75
N ARG A 225 11.81 8.00 1.97
CA ARG A 225 11.06 7.00 2.74
C ARG A 225 11.21 5.61 2.13
N GLU A 226 11.00 5.49 0.82
CA GLU A 226 11.08 4.21 0.12
C GLU A 226 12.51 3.66 0.04
N ARG A 227 13.54 4.51 0.14
CA ARG A 227 14.94 4.09 0.25
C ARG A 227 15.21 3.44 1.60
N LEU A 228 14.69 4.01 2.70
CA LEU A 228 14.79 3.41 4.04
C LEU A 228 14.07 2.04 4.06
N ASN A 229 12.88 1.95 3.46
CA ASN A 229 12.16 0.69 3.33
C ASN A 229 12.99 -0.36 2.56
N LEU A 230 13.66 0.04 1.47
CA LEU A 230 14.53 -0.87 0.69
C LEU A 230 15.67 -1.45 1.53
N VAL A 231 16.25 -0.68 2.45
CA VAL A 231 17.30 -1.15 3.38
C VAL A 231 16.74 -2.27 4.26
N GLY A 232 15.59 -2.04 4.89
CA GLY A 232 14.87 -3.02 5.71
C GLY A 232 14.52 -4.30 4.94
N TYR A 233 13.88 -4.17 3.78
CA TYR A 233 13.49 -5.32 2.96
C TYR A 233 14.68 -6.12 2.42
N LYS A 234 15.81 -5.46 2.09
CA LYS A 234 17.03 -6.17 1.73
C LYS A 234 17.66 -6.91 2.91
N TYR A 235 17.52 -6.38 4.12
CA TYR A 235 17.95 -7.07 5.32
C TYR A 235 17.12 -8.33 5.55
N GLU A 236 15.79 -8.25 5.45
CA GLU A 236 14.90 -9.44 5.57
C GLU A 236 15.19 -10.48 4.49
N TYR A 237 15.42 -10.04 3.26
CA TYR A 237 15.89 -10.91 2.19
C TYR A 237 17.20 -11.64 2.55
N GLY A 238 18.15 -10.91 3.14
CA GLY A 238 19.42 -11.49 3.62
C GLY A 238 19.21 -12.50 4.75
N ARG A 239 18.31 -12.22 5.70
CA ARG A 239 17.95 -13.13 6.80
C ARG A 239 17.31 -14.41 6.28
N HIS A 240 16.31 -14.31 5.41
CA HIS A 240 15.69 -15.47 4.76
C HIS A 240 16.70 -16.28 3.93
N SER A 241 17.62 -15.61 3.23
CA SER A 241 18.70 -16.29 2.49
C SER A 241 19.67 -17.04 3.42
N LEU A 242 19.96 -16.49 4.60
CA LEU A 242 20.80 -17.11 5.62
C LEU A 242 20.13 -18.32 6.27
N GLU A 243 18.83 -18.22 6.55
CA GLU A 243 18.02 -19.31 7.11
C GLU A 243 17.86 -20.47 6.11
N SER A 244 17.68 -20.16 4.82
CA SER A 244 17.68 -21.16 3.74
C SER A 244 19.05 -21.74 3.40
N GLY A 245 20.13 -21.28 4.06
CA GLY A 245 21.50 -21.77 3.85
C GLY A 245 22.19 -21.24 2.57
N THR A 246 21.57 -20.30 1.86
CA THR A 246 22.16 -19.68 0.66
C THR A 246 23.11 -18.52 1.04
N LEU A 247 24.26 -18.88 1.63
CA LEU A 247 25.22 -17.94 2.23
C LEU A 247 25.66 -16.82 1.28
N GLU A 248 25.93 -17.13 0.01
CA GLU A 248 26.33 -16.14 -1.00
C GLU A 248 25.28 -15.04 -1.22
N LYS A 249 24.00 -15.42 -1.28
CA LYS A 249 22.89 -14.46 -1.42
C LYS A 249 22.79 -13.59 -0.18
N ALA A 250 22.90 -14.18 1.00
CA ALA A 250 22.90 -13.47 2.28
C ALA A 250 24.08 -12.49 2.39
N LYS A 251 25.32 -12.92 2.11
CA LYS A 251 26.55 -12.10 2.09
C LYS A 251 26.36 -10.87 1.19
N LYS A 252 25.86 -11.08 -0.03
CA LYS A 252 25.59 -10.01 -1.00
C LYS A 252 24.48 -9.06 -0.53
N ALA A 253 23.42 -9.59 0.08
CA ALA A 253 22.32 -8.80 0.61
C ALA A 253 22.81 -7.86 1.74
N PHE A 254 23.49 -8.40 2.75
CA PHE A 254 24.00 -7.60 3.87
C PHE A 254 25.07 -6.60 3.43
N ARG A 255 26.00 -6.97 2.55
CA ARG A 255 26.95 -6.00 1.95
C ARG A 255 26.24 -4.86 1.22
N THR A 256 25.12 -5.15 0.55
CA THR A 256 24.32 -4.11 -0.10
C THR A 256 23.68 -3.18 0.92
N VAL A 257 23.15 -3.73 2.02
CA VAL A 257 22.56 -2.95 3.12
C VAL A 257 23.61 -2.03 3.72
N LEU A 258 24.79 -2.55 4.07
CA LEU A 258 25.88 -1.76 4.67
C LEU A 258 26.47 -0.69 3.73
N ARG A 259 26.34 -0.88 2.41
CA ARG A 259 26.70 0.17 1.43
C ARG A 259 25.69 1.31 1.40
N LEU A 260 24.41 1.02 1.66
CA LEU A 260 23.35 2.03 1.73
C LEU A 260 23.36 2.74 3.10
N GLU A 261 23.48 1.98 4.18
CA GLU A 261 23.52 2.45 5.56
C GLU A 261 24.64 1.74 6.33
N LYS A 262 25.75 2.45 6.55
CA LYS A 262 26.95 1.89 7.20
C LYS A 262 26.72 1.49 8.66
N ASP A 263 25.82 2.21 9.33
CA ASP A 263 25.54 2.05 10.77
C ASP A 263 24.36 1.11 11.04
N PHE A 264 23.92 0.35 10.03
CA PHE A 264 22.83 -0.60 10.15
C PHE A 264 23.30 -1.88 10.88
N ILE A 265 23.30 -1.81 12.22
CA ILE A 265 23.78 -2.87 13.13
C ILE A 265 23.25 -4.26 12.74
N PRO A 266 21.95 -4.46 12.41
CA PRO A 266 21.46 -5.78 12.11
C PRO A 266 22.13 -6.46 10.91
N ALA A 267 22.48 -5.70 9.87
CA ALA A 267 23.19 -6.27 8.71
C ALA A 267 24.65 -6.54 9.01
N THR A 268 25.30 -5.76 9.89
CA THR A 268 26.66 -6.08 10.36
C THR A 268 26.66 -7.43 11.09
N LEU A 269 25.70 -7.64 12.00
CA LEU A 269 25.57 -8.90 12.72
C LEU A 269 25.21 -10.06 11.79
N GLY A 270 24.29 -9.85 10.85
CA GLY A 270 23.95 -10.86 9.84
C GLY A 270 25.13 -11.23 8.93
N LEU A 271 25.95 -10.24 8.54
CA LEU A 271 27.15 -10.50 7.75
C LEU A 271 28.22 -11.23 8.57
N ALA A 272 28.42 -10.87 9.83
CA ALA A 272 29.31 -11.60 10.73
C ALA A 272 28.86 -13.06 10.90
N GLU A 273 27.56 -13.31 11.06
CA GLU A 273 27.02 -14.68 11.12
C GLU A 273 27.30 -15.47 9.83
N VAL A 274 27.16 -14.86 8.66
CA VAL A 274 27.52 -15.49 7.37
C VAL A 274 29.01 -15.87 7.35
N LEU A 275 29.90 -14.94 7.71
CA LEU A 275 31.36 -15.17 7.72
C LEU A 275 31.74 -16.31 8.68
N LEU A 276 31.10 -16.38 9.85
CA LEU A 276 31.30 -17.47 10.81
C LEU A 276 30.87 -18.83 10.25
N ARG A 277 29.74 -18.88 9.51
CA ARG A 277 29.30 -20.13 8.84
C ARG A 277 30.22 -20.53 7.69
N GLU A 278 30.92 -19.59 7.07
CA GLU A 278 31.95 -19.83 6.05
C GLU A 278 33.32 -20.21 6.65
N GLY A 279 33.49 -20.08 7.98
CA GLY A 279 34.74 -20.34 8.69
C GLY A 279 35.72 -19.15 8.72
N GLU A 280 35.30 -17.98 8.22
CA GLU A 280 36.09 -16.75 8.15
C GLU A 280 36.04 -15.99 9.49
N ASN A 281 36.49 -16.63 10.59
CA ASN A 281 36.36 -16.10 11.96
C ASN A 281 37.05 -14.74 12.15
N GLU A 282 38.28 -14.58 11.66
CA GLU A 282 39.03 -13.32 11.79
C GLU A 282 38.36 -12.18 11.01
N GLU A 283 37.77 -12.46 9.85
CA GLU A 283 37.04 -11.43 9.10
C GLU A 283 35.79 -10.97 9.85
N ALA A 284 35.07 -11.91 10.49
CA ALA A 284 33.92 -11.59 11.32
C ALA A 284 34.32 -10.72 12.53
N ILE A 285 35.42 -11.06 13.21
CA ILE A 285 35.95 -10.28 14.33
C ILE A 285 36.31 -8.86 13.87
N ASN A 286 37.11 -8.74 12.80
CA ASN A 286 37.54 -7.45 12.27
C ASN A 286 36.34 -6.58 11.82
N LEU A 287 35.29 -7.19 11.25
CA LEU A 287 34.07 -6.50 10.88
C LEU A 287 33.34 -5.93 12.09
N LEU A 288 33.17 -6.74 13.15
CA LEU A 288 32.49 -6.32 14.38
C LEU A 288 33.29 -5.28 15.16
N GLU A 289 34.61 -5.44 15.26
CA GLU A 289 35.49 -4.45 15.89
C GLU A 289 35.39 -3.09 15.20
N LYS A 290 35.55 -3.07 13.87
CA LYS A 290 35.44 -1.85 13.09
C LYS A 290 34.07 -1.18 13.24
N ASN A 291 32.99 -1.97 13.24
CA ASN A 291 31.64 -1.42 13.41
C ASN A 291 31.42 -0.88 14.84
N HIS A 292 31.96 -1.56 15.86
CA HIS A 292 31.92 -1.09 17.23
C HIS A 292 32.70 0.22 17.41
N GLU A 293 33.88 0.34 16.81
CA GLU A 293 34.67 1.58 16.83
C GLU A 293 33.92 2.78 16.25
N GLN A 294 33.07 2.56 15.25
CA GLN A 294 32.28 3.58 14.57
C GLN A 294 30.99 3.93 15.32
N THR A 295 30.27 2.92 15.79
CA THR A 295 28.92 3.09 16.35
C THR A 295 28.88 3.17 17.87
N ALA A 296 29.95 2.74 18.55
CA ALA A 296 29.99 2.48 19.98
C ALA A 296 28.82 1.61 20.48
N SER A 297 28.25 0.77 19.60
CA SER A 297 27.06 -0.01 19.91
C SER A 297 27.38 -1.11 20.92
N MET A 298 26.62 -1.12 22.02
CA MET A 298 26.71 -2.16 23.06
C MET A 298 26.28 -3.52 22.53
N ILE A 299 25.30 -3.57 21.62
CA ILE A 299 24.82 -4.83 21.04
C ILE A 299 25.96 -5.51 20.24
N VAL A 300 26.72 -4.72 19.49
CA VAL A 300 27.86 -5.22 18.72
C VAL A 300 28.97 -5.68 19.66
N LEU A 301 29.25 -4.92 20.73
CA LEU A 301 30.25 -5.29 21.73
C LEU A 301 29.91 -6.63 22.42
N LEU A 302 28.65 -6.85 22.80
CA LEU A 302 28.22 -8.12 23.41
C LEU A 302 28.35 -9.31 22.45
N ARG A 303 28.02 -9.12 21.16
CA ARG A 303 28.19 -10.17 20.15
C ARG A 303 29.67 -10.46 19.86
N LEU A 304 30.51 -9.43 19.89
CA LEU A 304 31.95 -9.57 19.78
C LEU A 304 32.57 -10.26 21.01
N GLU A 305 32.08 -9.97 22.21
CA GLU A 305 32.44 -10.68 23.45
C GLU A 305 32.15 -12.18 23.31
N ASP A 306 30.93 -12.55 22.92
CA ASP A 306 30.53 -13.95 22.71
C ASP A 306 31.47 -14.64 21.71
N LEU A 307 31.78 -13.96 20.59
CA LEU A 307 32.65 -14.49 19.54
C LEU A 307 34.10 -14.67 20.01
N LEU A 308 34.73 -13.64 20.58
CA LEU A 308 36.13 -13.70 21.02
C LEU A 308 36.34 -14.74 22.12
N ILE A 309 35.36 -14.91 23.02
CA ILE A 309 35.39 -15.97 24.02
C ILE A 309 35.31 -17.35 23.37
N SER A 310 34.44 -17.53 22.36
CA SER A 310 34.30 -18.81 21.66
C SER A 310 35.55 -19.20 20.86
N VAL A 311 36.26 -18.22 20.30
CA VAL A 311 37.51 -18.42 19.55
C VAL A 311 38.72 -18.61 20.49
N GLY A 312 38.61 -18.17 21.75
CA GLY A 312 39.67 -18.29 22.74
C GLY A 312 40.66 -17.11 22.74
N GLU A 313 40.23 -15.92 22.31
CA GLU A 313 41.03 -14.68 22.31
C GLU A 313 40.57 -13.63 23.34
N PRO A 314 40.48 -13.96 24.64
CA PRO A 314 39.96 -13.02 25.64
C PRO A 314 40.85 -11.79 25.86
N LEU A 315 42.14 -11.88 25.57
CA LEU A 315 43.08 -10.76 25.70
C LEU A 315 42.75 -9.61 24.74
N ARG A 316 42.27 -9.93 23.53
CA ARG A 316 41.84 -8.93 22.54
C ARG A 316 40.62 -8.18 23.08
N LEU A 317 39.66 -8.92 23.63
CA LEU A 317 38.47 -8.35 24.28
C LEU A 317 38.82 -7.43 25.47
N ILE A 318 39.76 -7.84 26.34
CA ILE A 318 40.22 -7.00 27.46
C ILE A 318 40.78 -5.67 26.94
N ARG A 319 41.55 -5.67 25.85
CA ARG A 319 42.06 -4.43 25.23
C ARG A 319 40.92 -3.54 24.74
N ILE A 320 39.90 -4.12 24.12
CA ILE A 320 38.72 -3.37 23.63
C ILE A 320 38.01 -2.69 24.81
N TYR A 321 37.73 -3.42 25.90
CA TYR A 321 37.11 -2.82 27.08
C TYR A 321 37.98 -1.74 27.72
N LYS A 322 39.29 -1.98 27.89
CA LYS A 322 40.21 -0.96 28.42
C LYS A 322 40.22 0.30 27.55
N ASN A 323 40.27 0.16 26.24
CA ASN A 323 40.21 1.30 25.31
C ASN A 323 38.89 2.06 25.42
N ASN A 324 37.76 1.37 25.62
CA ASN A 324 36.47 2.01 25.85
C ASN A 324 36.42 2.77 27.18
N ILE A 325 36.96 2.18 28.26
CA ILE A 325 37.06 2.85 29.57
C ILE A 325 37.98 4.08 29.49
N LEU A 326 39.08 4.01 28.73
CA LEU A 326 39.94 5.18 28.52
C LEU A 326 39.21 6.34 27.83
N LYS A 327 38.29 6.04 26.90
CA LYS A 327 37.45 7.05 26.24
C LYS A 327 36.38 7.60 27.17
N ASN A 328 35.73 6.74 27.95
CA ASN A 328 34.66 7.09 28.89
C ASN A 328 34.94 6.52 30.29
N PRO A 329 35.80 7.18 31.11
CA PRO A 329 36.24 6.63 32.39
C PRO A 329 35.16 6.49 33.46
N GLN A 330 34.03 7.17 33.27
CA GLN A 330 32.90 7.18 34.20
C GLN A 330 31.75 6.28 33.78
N ASP A 331 31.89 5.48 32.71
CA ASP A 331 30.84 4.55 32.29
C ASP A 331 30.82 3.30 33.20
N PRO A 332 29.83 3.15 34.10
CA PRO A 332 29.78 2.02 35.03
C PRO A 332 29.44 0.71 34.30
N VAL A 333 28.79 0.78 33.14
CA VAL A 333 28.33 -0.38 32.37
C VAL A 333 29.53 -1.10 31.76
N ILE A 334 30.42 -0.36 31.09
CA ILE A 334 31.61 -0.93 30.46
C ILE A 334 32.57 -1.49 31.50
N LYS A 335 32.74 -0.80 32.64
CA LYS A 335 33.52 -1.32 33.78
C LYS A 335 32.94 -2.62 34.33
N PHE A 336 31.62 -2.69 34.49
CA PHE A 336 30.95 -3.91 34.93
C PHE A 336 31.18 -5.08 33.96
N PHE A 337 31.04 -4.87 32.65
CA PHE A 337 31.30 -5.92 31.66
C PHE A 337 32.76 -6.37 31.68
N LEU A 338 33.73 -5.46 31.87
CA LEU A 338 35.13 -5.83 32.06
C LEU A 338 35.36 -6.62 33.36
N GLY A 339 34.77 -6.19 34.49
CA GLY A 339 34.85 -6.90 35.76
C GLY A 339 34.25 -8.31 35.67
N ARG A 340 33.12 -8.46 34.96
CA ARG A 340 32.48 -9.75 34.68
C ARG A 340 33.38 -10.65 33.82
N LEU A 341 34.04 -10.08 32.80
CA LEU A 341 34.99 -10.81 31.98
C LEU A 341 36.18 -11.30 32.80
N TYR A 342 36.80 -10.44 33.62
CA TYR A 342 37.90 -10.84 34.50
C TYR A 342 37.48 -11.93 35.48
N TYR A 343 36.29 -11.83 36.07
CA TYR A 343 35.74 -12.87 36.93
C TYR A 343 35.60 -14.22 36.18
N ARG A 344 35.08 -14.20 34.94
CA ARG A 344 34.94 -15.40 34.09
C ARG A 344 36.29 -16.01 33.72
N LEU A 345 37.34 -15.19 33.59
CA LEU A 345 38.72 -15.62 33.30
C LEU A 345 39.52 -15.97 34.57
N GLU A 346 38.87 -16.02 35.74
CA GLU A 346 39.51 -16.25 37.05
C GLU A 346 40.57 -15.22 37.46
N MET A 347 40.56 -14.03 36.84
CA MET A 347 41.41 -12.88 37.19
C MET A 347 40.76 -12.12 38.36
N ILE A 348 40.74 -12.74 39.55
CA ILE A 348 39.95 -12.29 40.70
C ILE A 348 40.37 -10.90 41.20
N ASP A 349 41.67 -10.61 41.26
CA ASP A 349 42.16 -9.33 41.77
C ASP A 349 41.84 -8.17 40.81
N ASP A 350 42.08 -8.34 39.51
CA ASP A 350 41.71 -7.35 38.48
C ASP A 350 40.19 -7.11 38.44
N ALA A 351 39.40 -8.18 38.55
CA ALA A 351 37.95 -8.08 38.64
C ALA A 351 37.51 -7.27 39.86
N PHE A 352 38.13 -7.52 41.02
CA PHE A 352 37.82 -6.81 42.25
C PHE A 352 38.19 -5.32 42.17
N GLU A 353 39.36 -5.00 41.63
CA GLU A 353 39.81 -3.62 41.45
C GLU A 353 38.85 -2.84 40.54
N ILE A 354 38.52 -3.38 39.38
CA ILE A 354 37.59 -2.72 38.45
C ILE A 354 36.21 -2.57 39.09
N MET A 355 35.66 -3.62 39.70
CA MET A 355 34.31 -3.57 40.28
C MET A 355 34.20 -2.60 41.46
N THR A 356 35.25 -2.45 42.27
CA THR A 356 35.27 -1.46 43.37
C THR A 356 35.51 -0.03 42.90
N SER A 357 36.05 0.16 41.69
CA SER A 357 36.21 1.47 41.04
C SER A 357 34.92 2.02 40.40
N ILE A 358 33.83 1.23 40.38
CA ILE A 358 32.55 1.66 39.82
C ILE A 358 31.84 2.53 40.85
N ASP A 359 31.71 3.82 40.55
CA ASP A 359 30.82 4.71 41.28
C ASP A 359 29.43 4.67 40.65
N THR A 360 28.47 4.07 41.33
CA THR A 360 27.07 3.98 40.86
C THR A 360 26.21 5.13 41.38
N GLY A 361 26.77 6.08 42.15
CA GLY A 361 26.00 7.12 42.82
C GLY A 361 24.90 6.54 43.72
N SER A 362 23.66 6.97 43.53
CA SER A 362 22.48 6.42 44.22
C SER A 362 21.83 5.24 43.49
N ALA A 363 22.28 4.89 42.30
CA ALA A 363 21.70 3.80 41.53
C ALA A 363 22.18 2.45 42.07
N VAL A 364 21.23 1.56 42.34
CA VAL A 364 21.50 0.18 42.78
C VAL A 364 21.35 -0.73 41.57
N TYR A 365 22.44 -1.40 41.20
CA TYR A 365 22.47 -2.41 40.14
C TYR A 365 22.69 -3.79 40.77
N PRO A 366 21.66 -4.65 40.84
CA PRO A 366 21.72 -5.92 41.59
C PRO A 366 22.86 -6.82 41.14
N GLU A 367 23.15 -6.83 39.85
CA GLU A 367 24.14 -7.70 39.22
C GLU A 367 25.55 -7.26 39.57
N MET A 368 25.78 -5.95 39.72
CA MET A 368 27.07 -5.43 40.18
C MET A 368 27.32 -5.89 41.61
N HIS A 369 26.31 -5.79 42.48
CA HIS A 369 26.37 -6.28 43.86
C HIS A 369 26.48 -7.81 43.94
N GLN A 370 25.79 -8.54 43.07
CA GLN A 370 25.91 -10.00 42.98
C GLN A 370 27.33 -10.41 42.55
N LEU A 371 27.91 -9.73 41.56
CA LEU A 371 29.28 -9.99 41.12
C LEU A 371 30.31 -9.62 42.20
N LEU A 372 30.14 -8.49 42.88
CA LEU A 372 30.97 -8.12 44.04
C LEU A 372 30.85 -9.15 45.17
N GLY A 373 29.65 -9.63 45.47
CA GLY A 373 29.43 -10.72 46.41
C GLY A 373 30.19 -11.99 46.02
N ASN A 374 30.09 -12.40 44.75
CA ASN A 374 30.83 -13.55 44.20
C ASN A 374 32.35 -13.37 44.31
N LEU A 375 32.85 -12.16 44.07
CA LEU A 375 34.28 -11.83 44.22
C LEU A 375 34.72 -11.89 45.69
N TYR A 376 33.92 -11.37 46.63
CA TYR A 376 34.20 -11.49 48.06
C TYR A 376 34.21 -12.94 48.54
N ILE A 377 33.33 -13.81 48.03
CA ILE A 377 33.39 -15.25 48.28
C ILE A 377 34.74 -15.82 47.82
N LYS A 378 35.14 -15.53 46.58
CA LYS A 378 36.43 -16.01 46.03
C LYS A 378 37.64 -15.53 46.84
N ARG A 379 37.53 -14.39 47.51
CA ARG A 379 38.55 -13.83 48.43
C ARG A 379 38.36 -14.24 49.90
N ASN A 380 37.45 -15.18 50.19
CA ASN A 380 37.15 -15.68 51.53
C ASN A 380 36.66 -14.61 52.53
N GLN A 381 36.00 -13.55 52.05
CA GLN A 381 35.42 -12.46 52.85
C GLN A 381 33.89 -12.60 52.92
N ILE A 382 33.42 -13.62 53.64
CA ILE A 382 32.02 -14.03 53.65
C ILE A 382 31.08 -12.92 54.19
N ASP A 383 31.47 -12.20 55.24
CA ASP A 383 30.62 -11.15 55.83
C ASP A 383 30.32 -10.03 54.83
N LYS A 384 31.33 -9.62 54.04
CA LYS A 384 31.17 -8.62 52.99
C LYS A 384 30.37 -9.16 51.82
N ALA A 385 30.55 -10.43 51.46
CA ALA A 385 29.74 -11.07 50.43
C ALA A 385 28.24 -11.04 50.79
N VAL A 386 27.90 -11.42 52.03
CA VAL A 386 26.52 -11.37 52.54
C VAL A 386 25.95 -9.96 52.49
N HIS A 387 26.75 -8.95 52.84
CA HIS A 387 26.34 -7.54 52.75
C HIS A 387 26.00 -7.12 51.32
N GLU A 388 26.83 -7.47 50.34
CA GLU A 388 26.58 -7.14 48.94
C GLU A 388 25.37 -7.89 48.38
N TYR A 389 25.17 -9.18 48.72
CA TYR A 389 23.96 -9.90 48.31
C TYR A 389 22.68 -9.31 48.90
N LYS A 390 22.71 -8.80 50.14
CA LYS A 390 21.55 -8.10 50.73
C LYS A 390 21.17 -6.87 49.90
N LYS A 391 22.15 -6.04 49.51
CA LYS A 391 21.90 -4.89 48.63
C LYS A 391 21.31 -5.31 47.28
N ALA A 392 21.78 -6.42 46.71
CA ALA A 392 21.24 -6.94 45.45
C ALA A 392 19.75 -7.35 45.59
N LEU A 393 19.36 -7.94 46.72
CA LEU A 393 18.00 -8.41 46.99
C LEU A 393 17.04 -7.29 47.44
N GLU A 394 17.54 -6.21 48.02
CA GLU A 394 16.73 -5.08 48.50
C GLU A 394 16.13 -4.24 47.37
N SER A 395 16.73 -4.29 46.18
CA SER A 395 16.08 -3.72 45.01
C SER A 395 15.02 -4.69 44.50
N ASN A 396 13.77 -4.26 44.37
CA ASN A 396 12.71 -5.01 43.67
C ASN A 396 12.99 -5.22 42.16
N ALA A 397 14.21 -4.94 41.70
CA ALA A 397 14.64 -5.21 40.35
C ALA A 397 14.80 -6.72 40.20
N CYS A 398 13.84 -7.33 39.52
CA CYS A 398 13.98 -8.70 39.02
C CYS A 398 15.30 -8.82 38.28
N ALA A 399 16.02 -9.93 38.55
CA ALA A 399 17.26 -10.32 37.91
C ALA A 399 17.37 -9.80 36.46
N PHE A 400 18.43 -9.07 36.15
CA PHE A 400 18.70 -8.49 34.84
C PHE A 400 18.62 -9.56 33.75
N SER A 401 17.45 -9.66 33.15
CA SER A 401 17.34 -10.09 31.77
C SER A 401 17.86 -8.91 30.94
N LEU A 402 18.94 -9.14 30.17
CA LEU A 402 19.37 -8.23 29.10
C LEU A 402 18.18 -8.09 28.15
N SER A 403 17.34 -7.10 28.40
CA SER A 403 16.17 -6.82 27.56
C SER A 403 16.54 -5.76 26.54
N TYR A 404 15.81 -5.78 25.44
CA TYR A 404 15.99 -4.84 24.35
C TYR A 404 14.75 -3.97 24.27
N ARG A 405 14.94 -2.65 24.30
CA ARG A 405 13.84 -1.68 24.17
C ARG A 405 13.92 -1.03 22.80
N CYS A 406 12.80 -1.04 22.09
CA CYS A 406 12.70 -0.39 20.80
C CYS A 406 12.69 1.14 21.01
N SER A 407 13.64 1.86 20.42
CA SER A 407 13.73 3.32 20.50
C SER A 407 12.51 4.04 19.89
N HIS A 408 11.77 3.36 19.01
CA HIS A 408 10.61 3.92 18.34
C HIS A 408 9.28 3.74 19.08
N CYS A 409 8.97 2.52 19.54
CA CYS A 409 7.68 2.21 20.18
C CYS A 409 7.79 1.82 21.65
N GLN A 410 8.99 1.85 22.24
CA GLN A 410 9.28 1.47 23.63
C GLN A 410 8.95 0.01 23.99
N HIS A 411 8.56 -0.80 23.02
CA HIS A 411 8.34 -2.23 23.22
C HIS A 411 9.62 -2.93 23.69
N THR A 412 9.51 -3.72 24.75
CA THR A 412 10.60 -4.51 25.34
C THR A 412 10.54 -5.96 24.86
N SER A 413 11.71 -6.53 24.56
CA SER A 413 11.87 -7.92 24.15
C SER A 413 13.02 -8.56 24.94
N PRO A 414 12.89 -9.82 25.41
CA PRO A 414 13.99 -10.54 26.03
C PRO A 414 15.06 -10.95 25.01
N GLU A 415 14.68 -11.14 23.75
CA GLU A 415 15.58 -11.51 22.66
C GLU A 415 15.82 -10.34 21.71
N TRP A 416 17.05 -10.24 21.20
CA TRP A 416 17.40 -9.23 20.21
C TRP A 416 16.96 -9.67 18.82
N SER A 417 16.33 -8.77 18.08
CA SER A 417 16.02 -8.96 16.67
C SER A 417 16.35 -7.70 15.85
N GLY A 418 16.62 -7.88 14.56
CA GLY A 418 16.90 -6.76 13.66
C GLY A 418 15.67 -5.90 13.33
N ARG A 419 14.46 -6.45 13.57
CA ARG A 419 13.17 -5.85 13.25
C ARG A 419 12.25 -5.93 14.47
N CYS A 420 11.69 -4.79 14.88
CA CYS A 420 10.81 -4.74 16.04
C CYS A 420 9.50 -5.50 15.81
N ALA A 421 9.19 -6.47 16.67
CA ALA A 421 7.96 -7.26 16.55
C ALA A 421 6.68 -6.42 16.66
N ALA A 422 6.72 -5.31 17.42
CA ALA A 422 5.55 -4.45 17.65
C ALA A 422 5.34 -3.39 16.55
N CYS A 423 6.39 -2.67 16.14
CA CYS A 423 6.27 -1.56 15.18
C CYS A 423 6.83 -1.86 13.79
N GLN A 424 7.40 -3.05 13.59
CA GLN A 424 7.94 -3.55 12.33
C GLN A 424 9.08 -2.70 11.73
N LYS A 425 9.62 -1.73 12.48
CA LYS A 425 10.79 -0.93 12.11
C LYS A 425 12.09 -1.68 12.37
N TRP A 426 13.08 -1.40 11.53
CA TRP A 426 14.41 -2.01 11.61
C TRP A 426 15.40 -1.19 12.41
N SER A 427 16.41 -1.88 12.98
CA SER A 427 17.55 -1.25 13.67
C SER A 427 17.15 -0.29 14.80
N THR A 428 16.01 -0.54 15.46
CA THR A 428 15.48 0.31 16.54
C THR A 428 15.76 -0.23 17.94
N TYR A 429 16.10 -1.51 18.10
CA TYR A 429 16.35 -2.06 19.42
C TYR A 429 17.66 -1.55 19.99
N GLN A 430 17.58 -1.06 21.23
CA GLN A 430 18.71 -0.66 22.05
C GLN A 430 18.72 -1.54 23.30
N LEU A 431 19.91 -1.74 23.87
CA LEU A 431 20.02 -2.48 25.12
C LEU A 431 19.35 -1.69 26.25
N ASN A 432 18.39 -2.29 26.92
CA ASN A 432 17.72 -1.70 28.06
C ASN A 432 18.44 -2.12 29.34
N LEU A 433 19.22 -1.19 29.88
CA LEU A 433 19.92 -1.35 31.16
C LEU A 433 19.12 -0.79 32.35
N SER A 434 17.94 -0.19 32.09
CA SER A 434 17.05 0.31 33.14
C SER A 434 16.15 -0.83 33.65
N ALA A 435 16.35 -1.18 34.92
CA ALA A 435 15.35 -1.80 35.78
C ALA A 435 14.29 -0.76 36.17
#